data_AF-A0A933GS38-F1
#
_entry.id   AF-A0A933GS38-F1
#
_cell.length_a   1.000
_cell.length_b   1.000
_cell.length_c   1.000
_cell.angle_alpha   90.00
_cell.angle_beta   90.00
_cell.angle_gamma   90.00
#
_symmetry.space_group_name_H-M   'P 1'
#
loop_
_entity.id
_entity.type
_entity.pdbx_description
1 polymer ?
#
loop_
_entity_poly.entity_id
_entity_poly.type
_entity_poly.pdbx_seq_one_letter_code
_entity_poly.pdbx_strand_id
1 'polypeptide(L)'
;MPEETEQEKAQKLARENKLPFVDLSRGTVPEQMIGTVPLRVAREYDVFPLKKQGRVLLVATTGVPDRTDLDHLRAMLGVEVECAITTKSAMREALDRHYGLKR
;
A
#
# COMPACT_ATOMS: atom_id res chain seq x y z
N MET A 1 -24.46 -15.78 7.66
CA MET A 1 -24.38 -14.67 6.68
C MET A 1 -22.92 -14.62 6.26
N PRO A 2 -22.56 -14.90 5.00
CA PRO A 2 -21.16 -14.96 4.63
C PRO A 2 -20.58 -13.56 4.79
N GLU A 3 -19.55 -13.43 5.61
CA GLU A 3 -18.70 -12.25 5.66
C GLU A 3 -18.25 -11.98 4.22
N GLU A 4 -18.62 -10.84 3.64
CA GLU A 4 -18.00 -10.37 2.40
C GLU A 4 -16.49 -10.36 2.62
N THR A 5 -15.80 -11.35 2.02
CA THR A 5 -14.37 -11.55 2.23
C THR A 5 -13.66 -10.27 1.84
N GLU A 6 -12.67 -9.80 2.62
CA GLU A 6 -11.98 -8.53 2.32
C GLU A 6 -11.36 -8.52 0.90
N GLN A 7 -11.05 -9.71 0.39
CA GLN A 7 -10.68 -9.96 -1.01
C GLN A 7 -11.75 -9.53 -2.00
N GLU A 8 -13.03 -9.83 -1.78
CA GLU A 8 -14.12 -9.42 -2.67
C GLU A 8 -14.30 -7.90 -2.67
N LYS A 9 -14.22 -7.24 -1.50
CA LYS A 9 -14.30 -5.78 -1.41
C LYS A 9 -13.15 -5.10 -2.15
N ALA A 10 -11.92 -5.54 -1.89
CA ALA A 10 -10.73 -5.00 -2.56
C ALA A 10 -10.78 -5.27 -4.08
N GLN A 11 -11.19 -6.47 -4.49
CA GLN A 11 -11.26 -6.84 -5.91
C GLN A 11 -12.38 -6.09 -6.65
N LYS A 12 -13.52 -5.83 -6.00
CA LYS A 12 -14.59 -4.99 -6.54
C LYS A 12 -14.11 -3.54 -6.71
N LEU A 13 -13.47 -2.97 -5.69
CA LEU A 13 -12.93 -1.60 -5.75
C LEU A 13 -11.84 -1.45 -6.82
N ALA A 14 -10.94 -2.42 -6.92
CA ALA A 14 -9.90 -2.48 -7.94
C ALA A 14 -10.51 -2.53 -9.35
N ARG A 15 -11.55 -3.36 -9.55
CA ARG A 15 -12.27 -3.46 -10.83
C ARG A 15 -13.02 -2.19 -11.19
N GLU A 16 -13.70 -1.57 -10.22
CA GLU A 16 -14.45 -0.32 -10.43
C GLU A 16 -13.51 0.86 -10.76
N ASN A 17 -12.29 0.87 -10.21
CA ASN A 17 -11.31 1.93 -10.41
C ASN A 17 -10.22 1.60 -11.45
N LYS A 18 -10.30 0.41 -12.09
CA LYS A 18 -9.26 -0.12 -13.00
C LYS A 18 -7.85 -0.11 -12.41
N LEU A 19 -7.74 -0.33 -11.09
CA LEU A 19 -6.45 -0.39 -10.40
C LEU A 19 -5.94 -1.83 -10.33
N PRO A 20 -4.61 -2.04 -10.40
CA PRO A 20 -4.02 -3.35 -10.22
C PRO A 20 -4.21 -3.81 -8.77
N PHE A 21 -4.64 -5.06 -8.60
CA PHE A 21 -4.68 -5.71 -7.29
C PHE A 21 -3.35 -6.41 -7.01
N VAL A 22 -2.71 -6.08 -5.89
CA VAL A 22 -1.42 -6.65 -5.46
C VAL A 22 -1.54 -7.25 -4.07
N ASP A 23 -0.86 -8.37 -3.87
CA ASP A 23 -0.82 -9.04 -2.57
C ASP A 23 0.51 -8.74 -1.86
N LEU A 24 0.43 -8.05 -0.72
CA LEU A 24 1.59 -7.62 0.06
C LEU A 24 2.20 -8.73 0.90
N SER A 25 1.46 -9.81 1.17
CA SER A 25 1.91 -10.95 1.97
C SER A 25 3.14 -11.62 1.34
N ARG A 26 3.28 -11.54 0.01
CA ARG A 26 4.39 -12.13 -0.77
C ARG A 26 5.54 -11.15 -1.05
N GLY A 27 5.39 -9.87 -0.71
CA GLY A 27 6.36 -8.82 -1.02
C GLY A 27 7.44 -8.66 0.05
N THR A 28 8.72 -8.71 -0.36
CA THR A 28 9.83 -8.31 0.51
C THR A 28 10.14 -6.84 0.27
N VAL A 29 9.77 -6.00 1.24
CA VAL A 29 10.12 -4.58 1.29
C VAL A 29 11.41 -4.42 2.11
N PRO A 30 12.42 -3.70 1.62
CA PRO A 30 13.61 -3.44 2.41
C PRO A 30 13.31 -2.35 3.47
N GLU A 31 13.82 -2.50 4.69
CA GLU A 31 13.59 -1.58 5.83
C GLU A 31 13.98 -0.12 5.51
N GLN A 32 14.93 0.07 4.60
CA GLN A 32 15.32 1.36 4.06
C GLN A 32 14.19 2.10 3.30
N MET A 33 13.20 1.37 2.76
CA MET A 33 11.97 1.96 2.21
C MET A 33 11.01 2.44 3.31
N ILE A 34 10.93 1.68 4.41
CA ILE A 34 10.19 2.06 5.61
C ILE A 34 10.82 3.30 6.26
N GLY A 35 12.14 3.43 6.19
CA GLY A 35 12.84 4.65 6.60
C GLY A 35 12.57 5.85 5.67
N THR A 36 12.23 5.59 4.40
CA THR A 36 11.88 6.63 3.42
C THR A 36 10.42 7.09 3.58
N VAL A 37 9.50 6.16 3.87
CA VAL A 37 8.08 6.44 4.15
C VAL A 37 7.78 6.02 5.59
N PRO A 38 7.76 6.96 6.55
CA PRO A 38 7.54 6.62 7.95
C PRO A 38 6.14 6.02 8.19
N LEU A 39 6.00 5.17 9.21
CA LEU A 39 4.74 4.51 9.60
C LEU A 39 3.58 5.49 9.71
N ARG A 40 3.86 6.70 10.19
CA ARG A 40 2.85 7.75 10.36
C ARG A 40 2.20 8.10 9.03
N VAL A 41 2.98 8.32 7.97
CA VAL A 41 2.48 8.61 6.61
C VAL A 41 1.78 7.39 6.04
N ALA A 42 2.40 6.21 6.16
CA ALA A 42 1.79 4.96 5.71
C ALA A 42 0.41 4.70 6.34
N ARG A 43 0.25 5.03 7.62
CA ARG A 43 -0.98 4.82 8.38
C ARG A 43 -1.99 5.97 8.22
N GLU A 44 -1.52 7.19 8.01
CA GLU A 44 -2.37 8.37 7.78
C GLU A 44 -3.06 8.30 6.41
N TYR A 45 -2.32 7.88 5.39
CA TYR A 45 -2.84 7.72 4.02
C TYR A 45 -3.33 6.29 3.72
N ASP A 46 -3.28 5.37 4.67
CA ASP A 46 -3.57 3.93 4.46
C ASP A 46 -2.84 3.37 3.22
N VAL A 47 -1.55 3.70 3.10
CA VAL A 47 -0.65 3.26 2.04
C VAL A 47 0.57 2.56 2.62
N PHE A 48 1.09 1.57 1.91
CA PHE A 48 2.26 0.81 2.34
C PHE A 48 3.28 0.71 1.21
N PRO A 49 4.51 1.24 1.40
CA PRO A 49 5.56 1.13 0.39
C PRO A 49 5.95 -0.34 0.18
N LEU A 50 5.87 -0.84 -1.05
CA LEU A 50 6.25 -2.21 -1.40
C LEU A 50 7.67 -2.29 -1.94
N LYS A 51 7.93 -1.54 -3.00
CA LYS A 51 9.22 -1.57 -3.68
C LYS A 51 9.44 -0.28 -4.43
N LYS A 52 10.71 0.08 -4.58
CA LYS A 52 11.14 1.14 -5.49
C LYS A 52 11.86 0.51 -6.65
N GLN A 53 11.37 0.75 -7.86
CA GLN A 53 12.04 0.39 -9.11
C GLN A 53 12.48 1.68 -9.80
N GLY A 54 13.76 2.05 -9.61
CA GLY A 54 14.33 3.26 -10.18
C GLY A 54 13.65 4.53 -9.70
N ARG A 55 12.83 5.13 -10.56
CA ARG A 55 12.03 6.34 -10.29
C ARG A 55 10.56 6.06 -9.95
N VAL A 56 10.16 4.80 -9.86
CA VAL A 56 8.77 4.43 -9.53
C VAL A 56 8.73 3.74 -8.17
N LEU A 57 7.89 4.25 -7.29
CA LEU A 57 7.60 3.73 -5.97
C LEU A 57 6.24 3.05 -5.99
N LEU A 58 6.25 1.72 -5.88
CA LEU A 58 5.01 0.98 -5.73
C LEU A 58 4.56 1.06 -4.27
N VAL A 59 3.38 1.62 -4.05
CA VAL A 59 2.67 1.64 -2.77
C VAL A 59 1.39 0.83 -2.90
N ALA A 60 0.98 0.24 -1.80
CA ALA A 60 -0.24 -0.55 -1.75
C ALA A 60 -1.21 0.02 -0.74
N THR A 61 -2.48 -0.04 -1.06
CA THR A 61 -3.52 0.63 -0.30
C THR A 61 -4.80 -0.17 -0.33
N THR A 62 -5.59 -0.09 0.72
CA THR A 62 -6.90 -0.76 0.77
C THR A 62 -8.01 0.08 0.15
N GLY A 63 -7.71 1.33 -0.22
CA GLY A 63 -8.63 2.29 -0.82
C GLY A 63 -8.05 2.97 -2.06
N VAL A 64 -8.84 3.83 -2.69
CA VAL A 64 -8.34 4.71 -3.76
C VAL A 64 -7.76 5.94 -3.08
N PRO A 65 -6.46 6.24 -3.23
CA PRO A 65 -5.89 7.45 -2.70
C PRO A 65 -6.38 8.63 -3.54
N ASP A 66 -6.68 9.75 -2.89
CA ASP A 66 -7.08 10.95 -3.60
C ASP A 66 -5.90 11.50 -4.41
N ARG A 67 -6.21 12.21 -5.49
CA ARG A 67 -5.18 12.84 -6.34
C ARG A 67 -4.24 13.75 -5.53
N THR A 68 -4.75 14.37 -4.47
CA THR A 68 -3.96 15.19 -3.53
C THR A 68 -2.92 14.37 -2.77
N ASP A 69 -3.28 13.18 -2.29
CA ASP A 69 -2.38 12.32 -1.53
C ASP A 69 -1.26 11.77 -2.42
N LEU A 70 -1.61 11.41 -3.66
CA LEU A 70 -0.64 11.01 -4.67
C LEU A 70 0.33 12.14 -5.01
N ASP A 71 -0.15 13.38 -5.10
CA ASP A 71 0.68 14.56 -5.35
C ASP A 71 1.64 14.83 -4.17
N HIS A 72 1.15 14.74 -2.94
CA HIS A 72 1.99 14.90 -1.76
C HIS A 72 3.03 13.79 -1.63
N LEU A 73 2.65 12.53 -1.87
CA LEU A 73 3.57 11.40 -1.84
C LEU A 73 4.67 11.57 -2.90
N ARG A 74 4.32 11.91 -4.15
CA ARG A 74 5.33 12.13 -5.21
C ARG A 74 6.27 13.30 -4.87
N ALA A 75 5.74 14.37 -4.27
CA ALA A 75 6.52 15.56 -3.92
C ALA A 75 7.46 15.29 -2.73
N MET A 76 6.99 14.57 -1.71
CA MET A 76 7.81 14.17 -0.56
C MET A 76 8.91 13.20 -0.98
N LEU A 77 8.60 12.23 -1.85
CA LEU A 77 9.51 11.16 -2.22
C LEU A 77 10.41 11.49 -3.42
N GLY A 78 10.05 12.51 -4.20
CA GLY A 78 10.76 12.93 -5.41
C GLY A 78 10.76 11.88 -6.52
N VAL A 79 9.79 10.96 -6.51
CA VAL A 79 9.67 9.83 -7.44
C VAL A 79 8.20 9.62 -7.82
N GLU A 80 7.94 8.94 -8.93
CA GLU A 80 6.59 8.53 -9.28
C GLU A 80 6.07 7.53 -8.26
N VAL A 81 4.78 7.63 -7.93
CA VAL A 81 4.13 6.76 -6.95
C VAL A 81 3.02 6.02 -7.67
N GLU A 82 3.16 4.70 -7.78
CA GLU A 82 2.11 3.82 -8.27
C GLU A 82 1.38 3.21 -7.08
N CYS A 83 0.07 3.42 -7.01
CA CYS A 83 -0.79 2.82 -6.00
C CYS A 83 -1.50 1.58 -6.56
N ALA A 84 -1.47 0.50 -5.79
CA ALA A 84 -2.14 -0.75 -6.10
C ALA A 84 -3.09 -1.15 -4.98
N ILE A 85 -4.25 -1.69 -5.34
CA ILE A 85 -5.26 -2.10 -4.37
C ILE A 85 -4.82 -3.41 -3.72
N THR A 86 -5.00 -3.51 -2.41
CA THR A 86 -4.69 -4.71 -1.65
C THR A 86 -5.76 -5.02 -0.62
N THR A 87 -5.65 -6.17 0.04
CA THR A 87 -6.54 -6.53 1.16
C THR A 87 -5.98 -6.03 2.48
N LYS A 88 -6.88 -5.75 3.43
CA LYS A 88 -6.48 -5.43 4.81
C LYS A 88 -5.65 -6.55 5.44
N SER A 89 -6.00 -7.81 5.17
CA SER A 89 -5.20 -8.98 5.59
C SER A 89 -3.75 -8.90 5.10
N ALA A 90 -3.53 -8.67 3.79
CA ALA A 90 -2.19 -8.54 3.23
C ALA A 90 -1.46 -7.29 3.79
N MET A 91 -2.15 -6.17 3.94
CA MET A 91 -1.58 -4.95 4.53
C MET A 91 -1.14 -5.16 5.97
N ARG A 92 -1.95 -5.86 6.76
CA ARG A 92 -1.64 -6.19 8.14
C ARG A 92 -0.44 -7.12 8.25
N GLU A 93 -0.36 -8.14 7.41
CA GLU A 93 0.83 -9.02 7.33
C GLU A 93 2.08 -8.26 6.91
N ALA A 94 1.98 -7.35 5.95
CA ALA A 94 3.12 -6.55 5.51
C ALA A 94 3.59 -5.56 6.59
N LEU A 95 2.64 -4.92 7.29
CA LEU A 95 2.95 -4.10 8.47
C LEU A 95 3.63 -4.95 9.55
N ASP A 96 3.12 -6.15 9.84
CA ASP A 96 3.69 -7.06 10.84
C ASP A 96 5.12 -7.48 10.48
N ARG A 97 5.34 -7.91 9.23
CA ARG A 97 6.66 -8.35 8.73
C ARG A 97 7.70 -7.24 8.65
N HIS A 98 7.31 -6.05 8.20
CA HIS A 98 8.25 -4.96 7.88
C HIS A 98 8.38 -3.92 8.97
N TYR A 99 7.27 -3.49 9.58
CA TYR A 99 7.33 -2.62 10.75
C TYR A 99 7.63 -3.41 12.02
N GLY A 100 7.68 -4.75 11.94
CA GLY A 100 7.97 -5.59 13.10
C GLY A 100 7.03 -5.24 14.23
N LEU A 101 5.72 -5.15 13.95
CA LEU A 101 4.69 -4.83 14.95
C LEU A 101 4.49 -5.99 15.94
N LYS A 102 5.59 -6.58 16.39
CA LYS A 102 5.69 -7.41 17.58
C LYS A 102 5.20 -6.58 18.76
N ARG A 103 3.99 -6.90 19.19
CA ARG A 103 3.66 -6.81 20.62
C ARG A 103 4.50 -7.79 21.41
#